data_AF-K6GW74-F1
#
_entry.id   AF-K6GW74-F1
#
_cell.length_a   1.000
_cell.length_b   1.000
_cell.length_c   1.000
_cell.angle_alpha   90.00
_cell.angle_beta   90.00
_cell.angle_gamma   90.00
#
_symmetry.space_group_name_H-M   'P 1'
#
loop_
_entity.id
_entity.type
_entity.pdbx_description
1 polymer ?
#
loop_
_entity_poly.entity_id
_entity_poly.type
_entity_poly.pdbx_seq_one_letter_code
_entity_poly.pdbx_strand_id
1 'polypeptide(L)'
;MQRFFPALAALMLAFGLLLGPCPAKAQSPQAAKLHQSLGLIPYAPPKAFLEGFFIADEGRPAYLFGPVGEFAASRACKASWLIEDSEKERLDKRDPANPVFEYTLYLEQDCPDGLTDFVFLDQSAMNPKQWIEWRRQFHKNKAEPEYADAVKRLEKAIADGFPVAGEMRFVLRNGDLDATPPQELLATATACPPRYDCTKGEPVAR
;
A
#
# COMPACT_ATOMS: atom_id res chain seq x y z
N MET A 1 -47.02 -20.14 45.36
CA MET A 1 -46.15 -19.00 45.00
C MET A 1 -45.69 -19.18 43.56
N GLN A 2 -45.68 -18.08 42.81
CA GLN A 2 -45.73 -17.99 41.34
C GLN A 2 -44.52 -18.59 40.60
N ARG A 3 -44.84 -19.19 39.44
CA ARG A 3 -43.97 -19.58 38.34
C ARG A 3 -43.47 -18.34 37.59
N PHE A 4 -42.17 -18.06 37.47
CA PHE A 4 -41.64 -17.06 36.51
C PHE A 4 -40.10 -17.19 36.30
N PHE A 5 -39.60 -18.26 35.68
CA PHE A 5 -38.18 -18.32 35.27
C PHE A 5 -37.90 -19.19 34.01
N PRO A 6 -38.56 -18.97 32.85
CA PRO A 6 -37.91 -19.37 31.60
C PRO A 6 -37.78 -18.26 30.54
N ALA A 7 -38.44 -17.11 30.72
CA ALA A 7 -38.48 -16.06 29.69
C ALA A 7 -37.18 -15.24 29.59
N LEU A 8 -36.43 -15.07 30.70
CA LEU A 8 -35.26 -14.18 30.72
C LEU A 8 -34.03 -14.80 30.03
N ALA A 9 -33.88 -16.13 30.09
CA ALA A 9 -32.75 -16.83 29.47
C ALA A 9 -32.88 -16.90 27.94
N ALA A 10 -34.11 -17.02 27.41
CA ALA A 10 -34.37 -17.02 25.98
C ALA A 10 -34.12 -15.65 25.32
N LEU A 11 -34.33 -14.55 26.06
CA LEU A 11 -34.12 -13.19 25.55
C LEU A 11 -32.63 -12.82 25.43
N MET A 12 -31.78 -13.31 26.33
CA MET A 12 -30.32 -13.08 26.29
C MET A 12 -29.62 -13.88 25.18
N LEU A 13 -30.13 -15.07 24.84
CA LEU A 13 -29.62 -15.88 23.71
C LEU A 13 -30.01 -15.30 22.35
N ALA A 14 -31.16 -14.63 22.24
CA ALA A 14 -31.59 -13.98 21.00
C ALA A 14 -30.79 -12.70 20.68
N PHE A 15 -30.29 -11.98 21.70
CA PHE A 15 -29.52 -10.75 21.49
C PHE A 15 -28.05 -11.00 21.10
N GLY A 16 -27.48 -12.15 21.49
CA GLY A 16 -26.13 -12.56 21.07
C GLY A 16 -26.01 -12.92 19.58
N LEU A 17 -27.12 -13.30 18.95
CA LEU A 17 -27.18 -13.67 17.52
C LEU A 17 -27.29 -12.47 16.57
N LEU A 18 -27.67 -11.29 17.08
CA LEU A 18 -27.72 -10.04 16.29
C LEU A 18 -26.37 -9.32 16.22
N LEU A 19 -25.41 -9.73 17.04
CA LEU A 19 -24.02 -9.27 17.05
C LEU A 19 -23.08 -10.34 16.46
N GLY A 20 -23.61 -11.20 15.58
CA GLY A 20 -22.78 -12.08 14.78
C GLY A 20 -21.75 -11.23 14.00
N PRO A 21 -20.49 -11.69 13.89
CA PRO A 21 -19.50 -10.98 13.08
C PRO A 21 -20.10 -10.77 11.71
N CYS A 22 -20.17 -9.50 11.28
CA CYS A 22 -20.57 -9.14 9.93
C CYS A 22 -19.83 -10.09 8.99
N PRO A 23 -20.53 -10.93 8.21
CA PRO A 23 -19.86 -11.96 7.42
C PRO A 23 -18.81 -11.24 6.59
N ALA A 24 -17.54 -11.54 6.86
CA ALA A 24 -16.45 -10.98 6.09
C ALA A 24 -16.82 -11.24 4.65
N LYS A 25 -17.10 -10.18 3.87
CA LYS A 25 -17.51 -10.34 2.49
C LYS A 25 -16.48 -11.27 1.85
N ALA A 26 -16.98 -12.42 1.41
CA ALA A 26 -16.17 -13.40 0.73
C ALA A 26 -15.59 -12.72 -0.50
N GLN A 27 -14.32 -13.03 -0.77
CA GLN A 27 -13.62 -12.54 -1.95
C GLN A 27 -14.48 -12.75 -3.20
N SER A 28 -14.57 -11.73 -4.07
CA SER A 28 -15.34 -11.87 -5.31
C SER A 28 -14.74 -12.95 -6.22
N PRO A 29 -15.55 -13.65 -7.04
CA PRO A 29 -15.04 -14.63 -7.99
C PRO A 29 -14.02 -14.04 -8.98
N GLN A 30 -14.16 -12.75 -9.29
CA GLN A 30 -13.23 -12.03 -10.13
C GLN A 30 -11.86 -11.85 -9.43
N ALA A 31 -11.85 -11.47 -8.16
CA ALA A 31 -10.62 -11.35 -7.38
C ALA A 31 -9.92 -12.71 -7.29
N ALA A 32 -10.67 -13.77 -6.98
CA ALA A 32 -10.12 -15.13 -6.93
C ALA A 32 -9.46 -15.55 -8.25
N LYS A 33 -10.08 -15.22 -9.39
CA LYS A 33 -9.52 -15.49 -10.72
C LYS A 33 -8.24 -14.68 -10.98
N LEU A 34 -8.26 -13.39 -10.63
CA LEU A 34 -7.10 -12.51 -10.81
C LEU A 34 -5.91 -13.00 -9.97
N HIS A 35 -6.16 -13.35 -8.71
CA HIS A 35 -5.15 -13.89 -7.81
C HIS A 35 -4.52 -15.15 -8.38
N GLN A 36 -5.33 -16.08 -8.91
CA GLN A 36 -4.81 -17.27 -9.57
C GLN A 36 -3.95 -16.94 -10.80
N SER A 37 -4.35 -15.95 -11.60
CA SER A 37 -3.61 -15.59 -12.83
C SER A 37 -2.29 -14.89 -12.58
N LEU A 38 -2.20 -14.11 -11.50
CA LEU A 38 -1.02 -13.33 -11.14
C LEU A 38 -0.19 -13.99 -10.01
N GLY A 39 -0.61 -15.16 -9.50
CA GLY A 39 0.06 -15.82 -8.39
C GLY A 39 -0.03 -15.06 -7.07
N LEU A 40 -1.10 -14.28 -6.85
CA LEU A 40 -1.25 -13.44 -5.66
C LEU A 40 -1.72 -14.25 -4.45
N ILE A 41 -1.07 -14.03 -3.31
CA ILE A 41 -1.42 -14.60 -2.02
C ILE A 41 -1.56 -13.50 -0.96
N PRO A 42 -2.39 -13.72 0.09
CA PRO A 42 -2.49 -12.78 1.20
C PRO A 42 -1.15 -12.51 1.87
N TYR A 43 -0.87 -11.23 2.16
CA TYR A 43 0.35 -10.81 2.82
C TYR A 43 0.08 -9.69 3.82
N ALA A 44 0.85 -9.67 4.91
CA ALA A 44 0.81 -8.59 5.88
C ALA A 44 2.05 -7.70 5.66
N PRO A 45 1.90 -6.47 5.14
CA PRO A 45 3.03 -5.58 4.92
C PRO A 45 3.75 -5.26 6.22
N PRO A 46 5.06 -5.00 6.17
CA PRO A 46 5.81 -4.61 7.36
C PRO A 46 5.32 -3.27 7.89
N LYS A 47 5.41 -3.11 9.21
CA LYS A 47 4.95 -1.89 9.89
C LYS A 47 5.59 -0.61 9.32
N ALA A 48 6.90 -0.65 9.02
CA ALA A 48 7.62 0.48 8.45
C ALA A 48 7.04 0.93 7.10
N PHE A 49 6.57 -0.02 6.28
CA PHE A 49 5.92 0.30 5.01
C PHE A 49 4.57 1.00 5.23
N LEU A 50 3.74 0.49 6.14
CA LEU A 50 2.42 1.06 6.43
C LEU A 50 2.49 2.45 7.09
N GLU A 51 3.51 2.70 7.91
CA GLU A 51 3.70 3.99 8.60
C GLU A 51 4.38 5.05 7.75
N GLY A 52 5.07 4.65 6.67
CA GLY A 52 5.75 5.58 5.79
C GLY A 52 4.86 6.20 4.72
N PHE A 53 5.38 7.28 4.13
CA PHE A 53 4.82 7.96 2.98
C PHE A 53 5.33 7.33 1.68
N PHE A 54 4.63 7.59 0.59
CA PHE A 54 5.00 7.03 -0.71
C PHE A 54 5.04 8.09 -1.81
N ILE A 55 5.88 7.83 -2.80
CA ILE A 55 5.95 8.59 -4.06
C ILE A 55 5.12 7.90 -5.15
N ALA A 56 4.94 8.59 -6.27
CA ALA A 56 4.19 8.10 -7.44
C ALA A 56 4.94 8.33 -8.76
N ASP A 57 6.17 8.84 -8.68
CA ASP A 57 7.17 8.96 -9.75
C ASP A 57 8.54 8.89 -9.07
N GLU A 58 9.26 7.80 -9.32
CA GLU A 58 10.59 7.56 -8.76
C GLU A 58 11.65 8.56 -9.22
N GLY A 59 11.61 8.97 -10.50
CA GLY A 59 12.61 9.86 -11.08
C GLY A 59 12.38 11.33 -10.72
N ARG A 60 11.11 11.75 -10.62
CA ARG A 60 10.72 13.13 -10.38
C ARG A 60 9.56 13.23 -9.40
N PRO A 61 9.76 12.82 -8.13
CA PRO A 61 8.71 12.91 -7.14
C PRO A 61 8.35 14.39 -6.91
N ALA A 62 7.11 14.76 -7.23
CA ALA A 62 6.61 16.10 -6.92
C ALA A 62 6.03 16.17 -5.50
N TYR A 63 5.41 15.08 -5.04
CA TYR A 63 4.76 15.01 -3.74
C TYR A 63 5.02 13.69 -3.03
N LEU A 64 4.92 13.72 -1.69
CA LEU A 64 4.67 12.54 -0.88
C LEU A 64 3.18 12.42 -0.55
N PHE A 65 2.67 11.19 -0.60
CA PHE A 65 1.32 10.81 -0.26
C PHE A 65 1.30 9.87 0.95
N GLY A 66 0.15 9.73 1.60
CA GLY A 66 -0.05 8.76 2.69
C GLY A 66 -0.09 9.37 4.09
N PRO A 67 0.29 8.62 5.14
CA PRO A 67 0.94 7.28 5.14
C PRO A 67 0.22 6.17 4.35
N VAL A 68 0.94 5.12 3.94
CA VAL A 68 0.38 4.00 3.16
C VAL A 68 -0.77 3.29 3.90
N GLY A 69 -0.65 3.14 5.22
CA GLY A 69 -1.70 2.57 6.05
C GLY A 69 -2.97 3.42 6.08
N GLU A 70 -2.85 4.75 6.12
CA GLU A 70 -3.99 5.67 5.99
C GLU A 70 -4.61 5.58 4.60
N PHE A 71 -3.79 5.51 3.55
CA PHE A 71 -4.27 5.30 2.18
C PHE A 71 -5.09 4.01 2.07
N ALA A 72 -4.59 2.90 2.62
CA ALA A 72 -5.31 1.63 2.63
C ALA A 72 -6.60 1.68 3.46
N ALA A 73 -6.58 2.34 4.62
CA ALA A 73 -7.77 2.51 5.45
C ALA A 73 -8.84 3.41 4.81
N SER A 74 -8.43 4.34 3.93
CA SER A 74 -9.34 5.26 3.23
C SER A 74 -10.12 4.61 2.08
N ARG A 75 -9.83 3.34 1.72
CA ARG A 75 -10.52 2.67 0.61
C ARG A 75 -12.00 2.53 0.93
N ALA A 76 -12.85 2.82 -0.06
CA ALA A 76 -14.30 2.79 0.09
C ALA A 76 -14.88 1.37 0.26
N CYS A 77 -14.12 0.36 -0.17
CA CYS A 77 -14.47 -1.06 -0.07
C CYS A 77 -13.41 -1.81 0.72
N LYS A 78 -13.68 -3.09 1.01
CA LYS A 78 -12.72 -3.98 1.65
C LYS A 78 -11.44 -4.00 0.84
N ALA A 79 -10.34 -3.66 1.49
CA ALA A 79 -9.02 -3.70 0.90
C ALA A 79 -8.21 -4.85 1.51
N SER A 80 -7.45 -5.55 0.68
CA SER A 80 -6.60 -6.67 1.08
C SER A 80 -5.19 -6.45 0.54
N TRP A 81 -4.20 -6.80 1.36
CA TRP A 81 -2.80 -6.78 0.95
C TRP A 81 -2.41 -8.15 0.40
N LEU A 82 -1.76 -8.13 -0.75
CA LEU A 82 -1.33 -9.31 -1.47
C LEU A 82 0.12 -9.15 -1.95
N ILE A 83 0.75 -10.28 -2.22
CA ILE A 83 2.09 -10.39 -2.81
C ILE A 83 2.07 -11.54 -3.81
N GLU A 84 2.92 -11.49 -4.83
CA GLU A 84 3.15 -12.65 -5.69
C GLU A 84 3.85 -13.77 -4.91
N ASP A 85 3.47 -15.02 -5.15
CA ASP A 85 4.04 -16.21 -4.52
C ASP A 85 5.57 -16.28 -4.68
N SER A 86 6.06 -16.07 -5.89
CA SER A 86 7.47 -16.05 -6.24
C SER A 86 8.23 -14.91 -5.55
N GLU A 87 7.57 -13.77 -5.37
CA GLU A 87 8.13 -12.61 -4.68
C GLU A 87 8.23 -12.85 -3.17
N LYS A 88 7.20 -13.49 -2.59
CA LYS A 88 7.24 -13.96 -1.20
C LYS A 88 8.36 -14.96 -0.96
N GLU A 89 8.60 -15.88 -1.89
CA GLU A 89 9.73 -16.79 -1.81
C GLU A 89 11.08 -16.07 -1.86
N ARG A 90 11.22 -15.05 -2.73
CA ARG A 90 12.44 -14.24 -2.82
C ARG A 90 12.67 -13.47 -1.52
N LEU A 91 11.60 -12.93 -0.94
CA LEU A 91 11.60 -12.25 0.35
C LEU A 91 12.03 -13.18 1.49
N ASP A 92 11.53 -14.43 1.53
CA ASP A 92 11.87 -15.39 2.59
C ASP A 92 13.31 -15.89 2.49
N LYS A 93 13.89 -15.92 1.29
CA LYS A 93 15.27 -16.34 1.04
C LYS A 93 16.28 -15.19 1.23
N ARG A 94 15.82 -13.95 1.46
CA ARG A 94 16.72 -12.80 1.57
C ARG A 94 17.60 -12.91 2.81
N ASP A 95 18.80 -12.33 2.72
CA ASP A 95 19.61 -12.06 3.91
C ASP A 95 18.93 -10.92 4.72
N PRO A 96 18.43 -11.16 5.94
CA PRO A 96 17.82 -10.12 6.75
C PRO A 96 18.80 -9.03 7.17
N ALA A 97 20.12 -9.27 7.08
CA ALA A 97 21.14 -8.26 7.32
C ALA A 97 21.37 -7.34 6.11
N ASN A 98 20.85 -7.67 4.92
CA ASN A 98 20.92 -6.83 3.75
C ASN A 98 19.68 -5.90 3.68
N PRO A 99 19.83 -4.59 3.97
CA PRO A 99 18.71 -3.65 3.89
C PRO A 99 18.32 -3.33 2.44
N VAL A 100 19.18 -3.66 1.46
CA VAL A 100 18.96 -3.39 0.05
C VAL A 100 18.11 -4.49 -0.56
N PHE A 101 16.79 -4.37 -0.38
CA PHE A 101 15.81 -5.28 -0.92
C PHE A 101 14.48 -4.55 -1.12
N GLU A 102 14.03 -4.50 -2.37
CA GLU A 102 12.70 -4.01 -2.74
C GLU A 102 11.84 -5.17 -3.20
N TYR A 103 10.51 -5.06 -3.04
CA TYR A 103 9.57 -6.06 -3.52
C TYR A 103 8.18 -5.47 -3.76
N THR A 104 7.41 -6.13 -4.63
CA THR A 104 6.10 -5.63 -5.05
C THR A 104 4.99 -6.08 -4.10
N LEU A 105 4.09 -5.17 -3.77
CA LEU A 105 2.88 -5.41 -2.99
C LEU A 105 1.66 -4.88 -3.72
N TYR A 106 0.54 -5.57 -3.56
CA TYR A 106 -0.74 -5.19 -4.16
C TYR A 106 -1.71 -4.85 -3.04
N LEU A 107 -2.29 -3.65 -3.09
CA LEU A 107 -3.48 -3.31 -2.30
C LEU A 107 -4.70 -3.48 -3.22
N GLU A 108 -5.37 -4.62 -3.10
CA GLU A 108 -6.58 -4.91 -3.85
C GLU A 108 -7.78 -4.31 -3.12
N GLN A 109 -8.54 -3.46 -3.81
CA GLN A 109 -9.85 -3.00 -3.38
C GLN A 109 -10.93 -3.74 -4.18
N ASP A 110 -11.72 -4.57 -3.49
CA ASP A 110 -12.78 -5.39 -4.08
C ASP A 110 -14.15 -4.71 -3.86
N CYS A 111 -14.62 -4.00 -4.90
CA CYS A 111 -15.89 -3.30 -4.89
C CYS A 111 -16.94 -3.98 -5.79
N PRO A 112 -18.25 -3.72 -5.58
CA PRO A 112 -19.29 -4.28 -6.45
C PRO A 112 -19.19 -3.88 -7.94
N ASP A 113 -18.54 -2.76 -8.24
CA ASP A 113 -18.31 -2.23 -9.59
C ASP A 113 -16.99 -2.69 -10.22
N GLY A 114 -16.14 -3.40 -9.47
CA GLY A 114 -14.93 -4.02 -9.97
C GLY A 114 -13.79 -4.04 -8.97
N LEU A 115 -12.65 -4.54 -9.45
CA LEU A 115 -11.39 -4.59 -8.70
C LEU A 115 -10.50 -3.41 -9.07
N THR A 116 -9.83 -2.85 -8.07
CA THR A 116 -8.72 -1.93 -8.28
C THR A 116 -7.53 -2.38 -7.47
N ASP A 117 -6.41 -2.68 -8.12
CA ASP A 117 -5.15 -2.97 -7.46
C ASP A 117 -4.25 -1.74 -7.52
N PHE A 118 -3.91 -1.22 -6.35
CA PHE A 118 -2.85 -0.22 -6.23
C PHE A 118 -1.54 -0.96 -6.02
N VAL A 119 -0.64 -0.89 -7.00
CA VAL A 119 0.59 -1.68 -7.00
C VAL A 119 1.73 -0.83 -6.46
N PHE A 120 2.31 -1.30 -5.36
CA PHE A 120 3.38 -0.65 -4.63
C PHE A 120 4.69 -1.40 -4.76
N LEU A 121 5.78 -0.65 -4.73
CA LEU A 121 7.11 -1.15 -4.41
C LEU A 121 7.42 -0.81 -2.95
N ASP A 122 7.65 -1.82 -2.12
CA ASP A 122 8.15 -1.62 -0.75
C ASP A 122 9.67 -1.45 -0.78
N GLN A 123 10.13 -0.32 -0.25
CA GLN A 123 11.55 0.01 -0.04
C GLN A 123 11.80 0.53 1.38
N SER A 124 10.90 0.24 2.32
CA SER A 124 10.90 0.78 3.68
C SER A 124 12.11 0.35 4.53
N ALA A 125 12.86 -0.66 4.08
CA ALA A 125 14.12 -1.07 4.70
C ALA A 125 15.34 -0.26 4.22
N MET A 126 15.20 0.54 3.15
CA MET A 126 16.27 1.32 2.55
C MET A 126 16.16 2.80 2.92
N ASN A 127 17.32 3.45 3.13
CA ASN A 127 17.41 4.90 3.08
C ASN A 127 17.70 5.39 1.64
N PRO A 128 17.53 6.70 1.33
CA PRO A 128 17.72 7.21 -0.02
C PRO A 128 19.11 6.94 -0.63
N LYS A 129 20.16 6.89 0.19
CA LYS A 129 21.52 6.55 -0.27
C LYS A 129 21.56 5.09 -0.72
N GLN A 130 21.18 4.17 0.15
CA GLN A 130 21.09 2.74 -0.19
C GLN A 130 20.27 2.49 -1.46
N TRP A 131 19.18 3.24 -1.63
CA TRP A 131 18.34 3.16 -2.81
C TRP A 131 19.04 3.66 -4.09
N ILE A 132 19.75 4.80 -4.10
CA ILE A 132 20.47 5.23 -5.31
C ILE A 132 21.66 4.31 -5.65
N GLU A 133 22.36 3.79 -4.63
CA GLU A 133 23.36 2.76 -4.81
C GLU A 133 22.77 1.48 -5.43
N TRP A 134 21.54 1.10 -5.04
CA TRP A 134 20.81 0.00 -5.66
C TRP A 134 20.47 0.29 -7.12
N ARG A 135 19.94 1.47 -7.42
CA ARG A 135 19.62 1.89 -8.81
C ARG A 135 20.85 1.94 -9.71
N ARG A 136 22.03 2.29 -9.19
CA ARG A 136 23.31 2.24 -9.94
C ARG A 136 23.65 0.84 -10.44
N GLN A 137 23.18 -0.23 -9.81
CA GLN A 137 23.43 -1.60 -10.29
C GLN A 137 22.75 -1.87 -11.64
N PHE A 138 21.58 -1.29 -11.87
CA PHE A 138 20.80 -1.48 -13.09
C PHE A 138 21.00 -0.36 -14.12
N HIS A 139 21.04 0.88 -13.65
CA HIS A 139 21.11 2.08 -14.51
C HIS A 139 22.55 2.56 -14.76
N LYS A 140 23.55 2.00 -14.04
CA LYS A 140 24.98 2.34 -14.19
C LYS A 140 25.21 3.86 -14.14
N ASN A 141 25.80 4.42 -15.19
CA ASN A 141 26.11 5.85 -15.31
C ASN A 141 24.87 6.75 -15.51
N LYS A 142 23.68 6.18 -15.76
CA LYS A 142 22.43 6.95 -15.90
C LYS A 142 21.74 7.23 -14.57
N ALA A 143 22.08 6.48 -13.51
CA ALA A 143 21.41 6.62 -12.22
C ALA A 143 21.57 8.02 -11.61
N GLU A 144 22.77 8.60 -11.69
CA GLU A 144 23.03 9.95 -11.18
C GLU A 144 22.19 11.02 -11.91
N PRO A 145 22.27 11.15 -13.26
CA PRO A 145 21.42 12.08 -14.00
C PRO A 145 19.91 11.88 -13.79
N GLU A 146 19.46 10.64 -13.61
CA GLU A 146 18.03 10.31 -13.49
C GLU A 146 17.48 10.55 -12.08
N TYR A 147 18.27 10.29 -11.02
CA TYR A 147 17.73 10.17 -9.66
C TYR A 147 18.38 11.10 -8.62
N ALA A 148 19.51 11.76 -8.89
CA ALA A 148 20.22 12.53 -7.86
C ALA A 148 19.38 13.65 -7.23
N ASP A 149 18.55 14.33 -8.03
CA ASP A 149 17.65 15.35 -7.51
C ASP A 149 16.48 14.76 -6.73
N ALA A 150 15.96 13.59 -7.14
CA ALA A 150 14.96 12.86 -6.37
C ALA A 150 15.52 12.48 -4.99
N VAL A 151 16.74 11.92 -4.92
CA VAL A 151 17.41 11.59 -3.66
C VAL A 151 17.46 12.79 -2.72
N LYS A 152 17.95 13.95 -3.18
CA LYS A 152 18.07 15.15 -2.33
C LYS A 152 16.71 15.60 -1.77
N ARG A 153 15.67 15.56 -2.60
CA ARG A 153 14.31 15.94 -2.18
C ARG A 153 13.75 14.97 -1.13
N LEU A 154 13.97 13.67 -1.33
CA LEU A 154 13.53 12.64 -0.39
C LEU A 154 14.32 12.67 0.91
N GLU A 155 15.64 12.90 0.87
CA GLU A 155 16.47 13.11 2.08
C GLU A 155 15.95 14.29 2.92
N LYS A 156 15.60 15.40 2.26
CA LYS A 156 15.00 16.57 2.93
C LYS A 156 13.64 16.23 3.55
N ALA A 157 12.76 15.55 2.81
CA ALA A 157 11.45 15.15 3.33
C ALA A 157 11.56 14.22 4.56
N ILE A 158 12.49 13.26 4.53
CA ILE A 158 12.77 12.38 5.66
C ILE A 158 13.26 13.18 6.86
N ALA A 159 14.18 14.14 6.66
CA ALA A 159 14.67 15.03 7.72
C ALA A 159 13.54 15.88 8.35
N ASP A 160 12.51 16.22 7.57
CA ASP A 160 11.33 16.95 8.02
C ASP A 160 10.27 16.05 8.71
N GLY A 161 10.53 14.76 8.87
CA GLY A 161 9.64 13.81 9.54
C GLY A 161 8.67 13.08 8.62
N PHE A 162 8.93 13.03 7.31
CA PHE A 162 8.17 12.28 6.32
C PHE A 162 8.97 11.07 5.82
N PRO A 163 9.05 9.97 6.60
CA PRO A 163 9.80 8.78 6.19
C PRO A 163 9.19 8.18 4.92
N VAL A 164 10.02 7.92 3.91
CA VAL A 164 9.59 7.33 2.63
C VAL A 164 9.67 5.81 2.74
N ALA A 165 8.55 5.14 2.47
CA ALA A 165 8.40 3.69 2.55
C ALA A 165 8.31 3.00 1.19
N GLY A 166 7.84 3.70 0.16
CA GLY A 166 7.45 3.03 -1.08
C GLY A 166 7.18 3.96 -2.24
N GLU A 167 6.89 3.33 -3.38
CA GLU A 167 6.38 3.97 -4.59
C GLU A 167 5.09 3.25 -5.01
N MET A 168 4.04 4.00 -5.36
CA MET A 168 2.94 3.46 -6.16
C MET A 168 3.34 3.50 -7.64
N ARG A 169 3.61 2.35 -8.24
CA ARG A 169 4.16 2.27 -9.60
C ARG A 169 3.08 2.35 -10.68
N PHE A 170 1.94 1.71 -10.44
CA PHE A 170 0.80 1.70 -11.35
C PHE A 170 -0.46 1.25 -10.63
N VAL A 171 -1.59 1.40 -11.32
CA VAL A 171 -2.90 0.92 -10.88
C VAL A 171 -3.42 -0.07 -11.91
N LEU A 172 -3.95 -1.21 -11.46
CA LEU A 172 -4.70 -2.12 -12.31
C LEU A 172 -6.20 -1.97 -12.02
N ARG A 173 -7.01 -1.95 -13.07
CA ARG A 173 -8.47 -2.00 -12.96
C ARG A 173 -8.94 -3.29 -13.60
N ASN A 174 -9.55 -4.17 -12.79
CA ASN A 174 -9.99 -5.49 -13.24
C ASN A 174 -8.85 -6.33 -13.89
N GLY A 175 -7.60 -6.09 -13.50
CA GLY A 175 -6.40 -6.73 -14.06
C GLY A 175 -5.75 -5.99 -15.23
N ASP A 176 -6.41 -4.96 -15.79
CA ASP A 176 -5.85 -4.16 -16.88
C ASP A 176 -5.13 -2.92 -16.36
N LEU A 177 -4.01 -2.55 -16.98
CA LEU A 177 -3.24 -1.36 -16.61
C LEU A 177 -4.05 -0.08 -16.84
N ASP A 178 -4.22 0.72 -15.79
CA ASP A 178 -4.67 2.11 -15.93
C ASP A 178 -3.54 2.93 -16.57
N ALA A 179 -3.83 3.53 -17.73
CA ALA A 179 -2.85 4.32 -18.46
C ALA A 179 -2.57 5.69 -17.80
N THR A 180 -3.39 6.13 -16.84
CA THR A 180 -3.15 7.37 -16.12
C THR A 180 -2.01 7.18 -15.11
N PRO A 181 -0.97 8.04 -15.13
CA PRO A 181 0.12 7.97 -14.16
C PRO A 181 -0.40 8.05 -12.71
N PRO A 182 0.16 7.27 -11.77
CA PRO A 182 -0.27 7.29 -10.37
C PRO A 182 -0.25 8.68 -9.74
N GLN A 183 0.73 9.51 -10.11
CA GLN A 183 0.82 10.87 -9.59
C GLN A 183 -0.38 11.76 -9.99
N GLU A 184 -0.93 11.55 -11.20
CA GLU A 184 -2.13 12.27 -11.66
C GLU A 184 -3.40 11.72 -10.99
N LEU A 185 -3.49 10.38 -10.85
CA LEU A 185 -4.59 9.72 -10.13
C LEU A 185 -4.67 10.18 -8.68
N LEU A 186 -3.54 10.30 -8.00
CA LEU A 186 -3.48 10.69 -6.59
C LEU A 186 -3.71 12.19 -6.39
N ALA A 187 -3.23 13.04 -7.29
CA ALA A 187 -3.45 14.49 -7.21
C ALA A 187 -4.94 14.87 -7.27
N THR A 188 -5.75 14.05 -7.93
CA THR A 188 -7.20 14.24 -8.03
C THR A 188 -8.00 13.47 -6.99
N ALA A 189 -7.37 12.54 -6.26
CA ALA A 189 -8.03 11.70 -5.27
C ALA A 189 -8.13 12.40 -3.90
N THR A 190 -9.35 12.83 -3.53
CA THR A 190 -9.62 13.45 -2.22
C THR A 190 -9.30 12.56 -1.02
N ALA A 191 -9.26 11.24 -1.22
CA ALA A 191 -8.99 10.27 -0.17
C ALA A 191 -7.50 10.21 0.26
N CYS A 192 -6.58 10.78 -0.51
CA CYS A 192 -5.16 10.82 -0.17
C CYS A 192 -4.48 12.05 -0.76
N PRO A 193 -4.77 13.25 -0.23
CA PRO A 193 -4.16 14.46 -0.72
C PRO A 193 -2.63 14.43 -0.48
N PRO A 194 -1.85 15.16 -1.30
CA PRO A 194 -0.44 15.42 -1.04
C PRO A 194 -0.20 15.89 0.39
N ARG A 195 0.87 15.38 1.02
CA ARG A 195 1.26 15.73 2.40
C ARG A 195 2.53 16.56 2.47
N TYR A 196 3.41 16.39 1.48
CA TYR A 196 4.68 17.10 1.38
C TYR A 196 4.96 17.43 -0.08
N ASP A 197 5.38 18.66 -0.37
CA ASP A 197 5.81 19.10 -1.69
C ASP A 197 7.33 18.88 -1.80
N CYS A 198 7.73 17.84 -2.52
CA CYS A 198 9.12 17.49 -2.74
C CYS A 198 9.86 18.53 -3.58
N THR A 199 9.14 19.31 -4.40
CA THR A 199 9.74 20.33 -5.26
C THR A 199 10.09 21.58 -4.45
N LYS A 200 9.24 21.96 -3.50
CA LYS A 200 9.47 23.09 -2.59
C LYS A 200 10.27 22.71 -1.34
N GLY A 201 10.24 21.44 -0.95
CA GLY A 201 10.89 20.96 0.26
C GLY A 201 10.18 21.38 1.54
N GLU A 202 8.84 21.38 1.52
CA GLU A 202 8.00 21.76 2.64
C GLU A 202 6.70 20.93 2.75
N PRO A 203 6.10 20.80 3.94
CA PRO A 203 4.77 20.20 4.10
C PRO A 203 3.69 20.96 3.33
N VAL A 204 2.71 20.23 2.80
CA VAL A 204 1.53 20.84 2.17
C VAL A 204 0.59 21.34 3.26
N ALA A 205 0.22 22.62 3.21
CA ALA A 205 -0.73 23.21 4.14
C ALA A 205 -2.08 22.47 4.09
N ARG A 206 -2.64 22.16 5.25
CA ARG A 206 -3.95 21.49 5.40
C ARG A 206 -5.10 22.45 5.12
#